data_AF-A0A496WQ05-F1
#
_entry.id   AF-A0A496WQ05-F1
#
_cell.length_a   1.000
_cell.length_b   1.000
_cell.length_c   1.000
_cell.angle_alpha   90.00
_cell.angle_beta   90.00
_cell.angle_gamma   90.00
#
_symmetry.space_group_name_H-M   'P 1'
#
loop_
_entity.id
_entity.type
_entity.pdbx_description
1 polymer ?
#
loop_
_entity_poly.entity_id
_entity_poly.type
_entity_poly.pdbx_seq_one_letter_code
_entity_poly.pdbx_strand_id
1 'polypeptide(L)'
;MEGKKMTHTLETVQFVKESNNIEGIHRDPTEEELDQFDLFTERADVTVDNLVEFVSIYQPDAKLRDTVGDNVTVGRHRPMPGGPDVKDALQNLLDDMANLTPFQAHAAYELLHPFTDGNGRSGRALWYWHMVDSGKFVTLSFLHHYYYQALDNARVAGNAVGTAELMLQRDEAHNKQITELVDQLVESGKVKKC
;
A
#
# COMPACT_ATOMS: atom_id res chain seq x y z
N MET A 1 -27.95 10.14 -13.96
CA MET A 1 -27.17 9.04 -14.54
C MET A 1 -26.83 8.13 -13.39
N GLU A 2 -27.49 6.97 -13.28
CA GLU A 2 -27.14 5.97 -12.26
C GLU A 2 -25.74 5.45 -12.58
N GLY A 3 -24.79 5.74 -11.69
CA GLY A 3 -23.43 5.21 -11.78
C GLY A 3 -23.51 3.69 -11.68
N LYS A 4 -22.91 3.01 -12.67
CA LYS A 4 -22.74 1.56 -12.64
C LYS A 4 -21.86 1.24 -11.44
N LYS A 5 -22.41 0.58 -10.40
CA LYS A 5 -21.60 0.07 -9.29
C LYS A 5 -20.50 -0.84 -9.84
N MET A 6 -19.24 -0.50 -9.58
CA MET A 6 -18.13 -1.41 -9.81
C MET A 6 -18.32 -2.61 -8.87
N THR A 7 -18.16 -3.82 -9.41
CA THR A 7 -18.10 -5.03 -8.59
C THR A 7 -16.65 -5.28 -8.25
N HIS A 8 -16.26 -4.97 -7.00
CA HIS A 8 -14.91 -5.19 -6.49
C HIS A 8 -14.63 -6.67 -6.27
N THR A 9 -13.38 -7.08 -6.50
CA THR A 9 -12.93 -8.44 -6.18
C THR A 9 -12.79 -8.64 -4.67
N LEU A 10 -12.83 -9.89 -4.20
CA LEU A 10 -12.53 -10.20 -2.80
C LEU A 10 -11.09 -9.81 -2.44
N GLU A 11 -10.17 -9.91 -3.39
CA GLU A 11 -8.76 -9.55 -3.23
C GLU A 11 -8.62 -8.03 -2.97
N THR A 12 -9.27 -7.18 -3.77
CA THR A 12 -9.33 -5.72 -3.56
C THR A 12 -9.84 -5.40 -2.16
N VAL A 13 -10.98 -5.96 -1.76
CA VAL A 13 -11.59 -5.67 -0.45
C VAL A 13 -10.67 -6.10 0.69
N GLN A 14 -10.06 -7.27 0.59
CA GLN A 14 -9.14 -7.78 1.62
C GLN A 14 -7.87 -6.93 1.71
N PHE A 15 -7.28 -6.55 0.57
CA PHE A 15 -6.08 -5.73 0.54
C PHE A 15 -6.33 -4.34 1.15
N VAL A 16 -7.40 -3.66 0.75
CA VAL A 16 -7.73 -2.33 1.29
C VAL A 16 -8.05 -2.42 2.79
N LYS A 17 -8.74 -3.48 3.22
CA LYS A 17 -9.02 -3.72 4.65
C LYS A 17 -7.76 -3.97 5.47
N GLU A 18 -6.82 -4.77 4.98
CA GLU A 18 -5.52 -4.98 5.62
C GLU A 18 -4.75 -3.65 5.70
N SER A 19 -4.67 -2.92 4.59
CA SER A 19 -4.01 -1.62 4.52
C SER A 19 -4.58 -0.62 5.53
N ASN A 20 -5.90 -0.57 5.70
CA ASN A 20 -6.55 0.28 6.69
C ASN A 20 -6.25 -0.18 8.13
N ASN A 21 -6.26 -1.49 8.40
CA ASN A 21 -5.95 -2.03 9.72
C ASN A 21 -4.52 -1.73 10.17
N ILE A 22 -3.55 -1.69 9.26
CA ILE A 22 -2.16 -1.32 9.56
C ILE A 22 -2.06 0.12 10.09
N GLU A 23 -2.91 1.03 9.61
CA GLU A 23 -3.01 2.41 10.11
C GLU A 23 -3.93 2.56 11.35
N GLY A 24 -4.45 1.46 11.90
CA GLY A 24 -5.39 1.48 13.02
C GLY A 24 -6.83 1.86 12.64
N ILE A 25 -7.18 1.82 11.35
CA ILE A 25 -8.55 2.10 10.85
C ILE A 25 -9.35 0.79 10.87
N HIS A 26 -10.11 0.56 11.93
CA HIS A 26 -10.88 -0.66 12.15
C HIS A 26 -12.34 -0.55 11.69
N ARG A 27 -12.52 -0.23 10.41
CA ARG A 27 -13.81 -0.25 9.72
C ARG A 27 -13.68 -0.98 8.38
N ASP A 28 -14.80 -1.36 7.79
CA ASP A 28 -14.78 -1.84 6.41
C ASP A 28 -14.34 -0.71 5.45
N PRO A 29 -13.68 -1.03 4.33
CA PRO A 29 -13.39 -0.07 3.28
C PRO A 29 -14.66 0.64 2.80
N THR A 30 -14.55 1.93 2.47
CA THR A 30 -15.65 2.63 1.80
C THR A 30 -15.70 2.24 0.32
N GLU A 31 -16.85 2.39 -0.33
CA GLU A 31 -16.95 2.17 -1.78
C GLU A 31 -16.00 3.10 -2.55
N GLU A 32 -15.82 4.35 -2.10
CA GLU A 32 -14.88 5.31 -2.70
C GLU A 32 -13.43 4.84 -2.60
N GLU A 33 -13.02 4.23 -1.46
CA GLU A 33 -11.69 3.65 -1.31
C GLU A 33 -11.49 2.47 -2.26
N LEU A 34 -12.50 1.61 -2.42
CA LEU A 34 -12.44 0.45 -3.30
C LEU A 34 -12.41 0.87 -4.78
N ASP A 35 -13.28 1.79 -5.18
CA ASP A 35 -13.33 2.39 -6.52
C ASP A 35 -11.97 3.03 -6.87
N GLN A 36 -11.41 3.81 -5.93
CA GLN A 36 -10.14 4.47 -6.15
C GLN A 36 -8.96 3.50 -6.20
N PHE A 37 -9.00 2.41 -5.44
CA PHE A 37 -7.98 1.37 -5.48
C PHE A 37 -7.97 0.62 -6.81
N ASP A 38 -9.14 0.18 -7.28
CA ASP A 38 -9.26 -0.50 -8.57
C ASP A 38 -8.81 0.44 -9.70
N LEU A 39 -9.30 1.69 -9.70
CA LEU A 39 -8.92 2.70 -10.69
C LEU A 39 -7.41 3.00 -10.67
N PHE A 40 -6.78 3.03 -9.50
CA PHE A 40 -5.34 3.27 -9.38
C PHE A 40 -4.51 2.06 -9.86
N THR A 41 -4.92 0.85 -9.50
CA THR A 41 -4.16 -0.38 -9.80
C THR A 41 -4.31 -0.86 -11.24
N GLU A 42 -5.37 -0.44 -11.95
CA GLU A 42 -5.57 -0.71 -13.38
C GLU A 42 -4.80 0.24 -14.31
N ARG A 43 -4.08 1.24 -13.79
CA ARG A 43 -3.34 2.19 -14.62
C ARG A 43 -2.15 1.52 -15.29
N ALA A 44 -1.92 1.86 -16.56
CA ALA A 44 -0.72 1.43 -17.29
C ALA A 44 0.56 2.09 -16.72
N ASP A 45 0.44 3.34 -16.25
CA ASP A 45 1.53 4.10 -15.63
C ASP A 45 0.99 4.89 -14.43
N VAL A 46 1.83 5.07 -13.39
CA VAL A 46 1.50 5.88 -12.21
C VAL A 46 2.28 7.19 -12.24
N THR A 47 1.55 8.30 -12.10
CA THR A 47 2.12 9.65 -12.00
C THR A 47 1.96 10.22 -10.59
N VAL A 48 2.68 11.31 -10.28
CA VAL A 48 2.50 12.07 -9.03
C VAL A 48 1.03 12.49 -8.85
N ASP A 49 0.38 12.96 -9.91
CA ASP A 49 -1.01 13.41 -9.85
C ASP A 49 -1.97 12.26 -9.52
N ASN A 50 -1.70 11.04 -9.97
CA ASN A 50 -2.50 9.87 -9.61
C ASN A 50 -2.34 9.52 -8.13
N LEU A 51 -1.15 9.66 -7.57
CA LEU A 51 -0.93 9.47 -6.14
C LEU A 51 -1.60 10.56 -5.31
N VAL A 52 -1.56 11.82 -5.75
CA VAL A 52 -2.26 12.93 -5.09
C VAL A 52 -3.78 12.68 -5.09
N GLU A 53 -4.34 12.28 -6.23
CA GLU A 53 -5.75 11.90 -6.37
C GLU A 53 -6.09 10.74 -5.43
N PHE A 54 -5.29 9.67 -5.42
CA PHE A 54 -5.46 8.54 -4.52
C PHE A 54 -5.45 8.97 -3.05
N VAL A 55 -4.44 9.74 -2.63
CA VAL A 55 -4.32 10.21 -1.25
C VAL A 55 -5.51 11.09 -0.86
N SER A 56 -6.07 11.89 -1.77
CA SER A 56 -7.22 12.74 -1.47
C SER A 56 -8.49 11.97 -1.07
N ILE A 57 -8.64 10.72 -1.50
CA ILE A 57 -9.74 9.84 -1.09
C ILE A 57 -9.47 9.20 0.27
N TYR A 58 -8.26 8.69 0.47
CA TYR A 58 -7.90 7.98 1.70
C TYR A 58 -7.62 8.92 2.88
N GLN A 59 -7.07 10.10 2.60
CA GLN A 59 -6.75 11.12 3.59
C GLN A 59 -7.00 12.52 3.03
N PRO A 60 -8.25 13.01 3.04
CA PRO A 60 -8.65 14.26 2.38
C PRO A 60 -7.88 15.52 2.81
N ASP A 61 -7.41 15.55 4.06
CA ASP A 61 -6.64 16.66 4.60
C ASP A 61 -5.14 16.57 4.30
N ALA A 62 -4.67 15.45 3.75
CA ALA A 62 -3.27 15.25 3.39
C ALA A 62 -2.92 15.98 2.11
N LYS A 63 -1.69 16.50 2.07
CA LYS A 63 -1.15 17.24 0.94
C LYS A 63 0.23 16.71 0.58
N LEU A 64 0.59 16.82 -0.70
CA LEU A 64 1.97 16.66 -1.12
C LEU A 64 2.80 17.74 -0.41
N ARG A 65 3.96 17.37 0.14
CA ARG A 65 4.86 18.30 0.85
C ARG A 65 5.73 19.09 -0.13
N ASP A 66 5.13 19.62 -1.19
CA ASP A 66 5.82 20.37 -2.25
C ASP A 66 6.04 21.86 -1.92
N THR A 67 5.54 22.31 -0.76
CA THR A 67 5.71 23.69 -0.29
C THR A 67 6.75 23.77 0.83
N VAL A 68 7.58 24.81 0.78
CA VAL A 68 8.61 25.07 1.80
C VAL A 68 7.95 25.21 3.17
N GLY A 69 8.39 24.39 4.12
CA GLY A 69 7.89 24.40 5.49
C GLY A 69 6.94 23.26 5.84
N ASP A 70 6.49 22.46 4.86
CA ASP A 70 5.71 21.24 5.06
C ASP A 70 6.61 20.09 5.57
N ASN A 71 7.28 20.33 6.68
CA ASN A 71 8.17 19.37 7.31
C ASN A 71 7.37 18.40 8.17
N VAL A 72 7.69 17.12 8.05
CA VAL A 72 7.09 16.05 8.87
C VAL A 72 8.15 15.29 9.65
N THR A 73 7.72 14.55 10.67
CA THR A 73 8.59 13.63 11.41
C THR A 73 7.90 12.27 11.48
N VAL A 74 8.64 11.23 11.13
CA VAL A 74 8.13 9.85 11.05
C VAL A 74 8.84 9.02 12.09
N GLY A 75 8.22 8.88 13.27
CA GLY A 75 8.88 8.27 14.42
C GLY A 75 10.18 8.99 14.81
N ARG A 76 11.33 8.38 14.53
CA ARG A 76 12.68 8.96 14.74
C ARG A 76 13.34 9.48 13.47
N HIS A 77 12.77 9.21 12.30
CA HIS A 77 13.27 9.65 11.02
C HIS A 77 12.72 11.05 10.68
N ARG A 78 13.57 11.87 10.07
CA ARG A 78 13.18 13.14 9.48
C ARG A 78 13.40 13.04 7.97
N PRO A 79 12.32 12.90 7.18
CA PRO A 79 12.41 12.99 5.73
C PRO A 79 13.03 14.31 5.29
N MET A 80 13.36 14.40 4.00
CA MET A 80 13.80 15.66 3.42
C MET A 80 12.79 16.79 3.71
N PRO A 81 13.26 18.03 3.91
CA PRO A 81 12.38 19.17 4.16
C PRO A 81 11.29 19.28 3.10
N GLY A 82 10.10 19.72 3.50
CA GLY A 82 9.03 20.06 2.56
C GLY A 82 9.50 21.16 1.60
N GLY A 83 9.10 21.04 0.34
CA GLY A 83 9.52 21.91 -0.75
C GLY A 83 9.44 21.22 -2.12
N PRO A 84 9.69 21.96 -3.21
CA PRO A 84 9.53 21.46 -4.58
C PRO A 84 10.35 20.18 -4.85
N ASP A 85 11.50 20.05 -4.20
CA ASP A 85 12.36 18.86 -4.29
C ASP A 85 11.66 17.56 -3.88
N VAL A 86 10.61 17.60 -3.04
CA VAL A 86 9.83 16.41 -2.67
C VAL A 86 9.06 15.89 -3.89
N LYS A 87 8.47 16.79 -4.68
CA LYS A 87 7.75 16.42 -5.90
C LYS A 87 8.71 15.84 -6.93
N ASP A 88 9.86 16.47 -7.11
CA ASP A 88 10.89 16.00 -8.03
C ASP A 88 11.45 14.64 -7.61
N ALA A 89 11.72 14.44 -6.32
CA ALA A 89 12.15 13.15 -5.78
C ALA A 89 11.08 12.06 -5.95
N LEU A 90 9.81 12.38 -5.77
CA LEU A 90 8.72 11.43 -6.00
C LEU A 90 8.62 11.08 -7.49
N GLN A 91 8.70 12.07 -8.39
CA GLN A 91 8.68 11.81 -9.83
C GLN A 91 9.85 10.92 -10.25
N ASN A 92 11.06 11.22 -9.78
CA ASN A 92 12.25 10.41 -10.06
C ASN A 92 12.10 8.96 -9.54
N LEU A 93 11.48 8.76 -8.37
CA LEU A 93 11.19 7.42 -7.87
C LEU A 93 10.23 6.68 -8.79
N LEU A 94 9.15 7.33 -9.26
CA LEU A 94 8.19 6.75 -10.19
C LEU A 94 8.83 6.39 -11.53
N ASP A 95 9.67 7.28 -12.06
CA ASP A 95 10.38 7.08 -13.32
C ASP A 95 11.37 5.89 -13.26
N ASP A 96 11.93 5.61 -12.07
CA ASP A 96 12.90 4.53 -11.86
C ASP A 96 12.26 3.20 -11.45
N MET A 97 10.94 3.13 -11.26
CA MET A 97 10.28 1.92 -10.72
C MET A 97 10.60 0.66 -11.53
N ALA A 98 10.69 0.76 -12.86
CA ALA A 98 11.03 -0.38 -13.73
C ALA A 98 12.42 -1.00 -13.44
N ASN A 99 13.32 -0.25 -12.78
CA ASN A 99 14.65 -0.73 -12.37
C ASN A 99 14.70 -1.18 -10.91
N LEU A 100 13.61 -1.02 -10.16
CA LEU A 100 13.50 -1.34 -8.75
C LEU A 100 12.65 -2.60 -8.55
N THR A 101 12.93 -3.36 -7.49
CA THR A 101 11.94 -4.34 -7.02
C THR A 101 10.78 -3.62 -6.31
N PRO A 102 9.58 -4.23 -6.23
CA PRO A 102 8.47 -3.68 -5.45
C PRO A 102 8.83 -3.34 -4.01
N PHE A 103 9.68 -4.16 -3.39
CA PHE A 103 10.22 -3.90 -2.05
C PHE A 103 11.07 -2.63 -1.98
N GLN A 104 12.03 -2.47 -2.91
CA GLN A 104 12.91 -1.30 -2.95
C GLN A 104 12.13 -0.03 -3.24
N ALA A 105 11.18 -0.08 -4.19
CA ALA A 105 10.33 1.06 -4.52
C ALA A 105 9.48 1.49 -3.32
N HIS A 106 8.84 0.54 -2.61
CA HIS A 106 8.07 0.84 -1.41
C HIS A 106 8.94 1.39 -0.27
N ALA A 107 10.12 0.80 -0.03
CA ALA A 107 11.05 1.30 0.98
C ALA A 107 11.55 2.73 0.68
N ALA A 108 11.84 3.02 -0.60
CA ALA A 108 12.22 4.36 -1.03
C ALA A 108 11.07 5.36 -0.86
N TYR A 109 9.83 4.95 -1.18
CA TYR A 109 8.63 5.74 -0.98
C TYR A 109 8.42 6.09 0.51
N GLU A 110 8.52 5.10 1.40
CA GLU A 110 8.38 5.30 2.85
C GLU A 110 9.47 6.23 3.42
N LEU A 111 10.70 6.15 2.89
CA LEU A 111 11.81 7.00 3.29
C LEU A 111 11.61 8.46 2.83
N LEU A 112 11.12 8.64 1.59
CA LEU A 112 10.79 9.94 1.01
C LEU A 112 9.62 10.59 1.75
N HIS A 113 8.61 9.79 2.10
CA HIS A 113 7.42 10.17 2.84
C HIS A 113 6.75 11.43 2.25
N PRO A 114 6.31 11.40 0.98
CA PRO A 114 6.03 12.60 0.20
C PRO A 114 4.82 13.42 0.67
N PHE A 115 3.89 12.82 1.42
CA PHE A 115 2.66 13.49 1.89
C PHE A 115 2.74 13.88 3.37
N THR A 116 1.91 14.83 3.79
CA THR A 116 1.77 15.20 5.21
C THR A 116 1.19 14.06 6.06
N ASP A 117 0.36 13.21 5.45
CA ASP A 117 -0.22 11.99 6.02
C ASP A 117 -0.68 11.07 4.87
N GLY A 118 -1.12 9.84 5.16
CA GLY A 118 -1.61 8.88 4.16
C GLY A 118 -0.52 8.06 3.48
N ASN A 119 0.76 8.34 3.76
CA ASN A 119 1.92 7.69 3.12
C ASN A 119 1.88 6.16 3.21
N GLY A 120 1.52 5.58 4.35
CA GLY A 120 1.48 4.12 4.47
C GLY A 120 0.45 3.48 3.53
N ARG A 121 -0.74 4.08 3.40
CA ARG A 121 -1.81 3.55 2.52
C ARG A 121 -1.48 3.73 1.05
N SER A 122 -1.01 4.91 0.64
CA SER A 122 -0.60 5.16 -0.74
C SER A 122 0.67 4.38 -1.12
N GLY A 123 1.61 4.22 -0.20
CA GLY A 123 2.81 3.40 -0.39
C GLY A 123 2.48 1.93 -0.63
N ARG A 124 1.51 1.37 0.12
CA ARG A 124 1.02 0.00 -0.10
C ARG A 124 0.25 -0.16 -1.42
N ALA A 125 -0.55 0.83 -1.80
CA ALA A 125 -1.21 0.83 -3.10
C ALA A 125 -0.21 0.88 -4.27
N LEU A 126 0.83 1.71 -4.16
CA LEU A 126 1.92 1.77 -5.13
C LEU A 126 2.70 0.44 -5.21
N TRP A 127 2.97 -0.18 -4.06
CA TRP A 127 3.57 -1.52 -4.00
C TRP A 127 2.71 -2.56 -4.72
N TYR A 128 1.39 -2.55 -4.49
CA TYR A 128 0.47 -3.49 -5.13
C TYR A 128 0.47 -3.31 -6.65
N TRP A 129 0.33 -2.07 -7.12
CA TRP A 129 0.42 -1.73 -8.54
C TRP A 129 1.72 -2.27 -9.16
N HIS A 130 2.85 -2.02 -8.50
CA HIS A 130 4.16 -2.47 -8.99
C HIS A 130 4.31 -4.00 -9.00
N MET A 131 3.74 -4.70 -8.02
CA MET A 131 3.70 -6.17 -8.03
C MET A 131 2.96 -6.70 -9.26
N VAL A 132 1.77 -6.15 -9.54
CA VAL A 132 0.94 -6.56 -10.67
C VAL A 132 1.62 -6.22 -12.00
N ASP A 133 2.15 -5.00 -12.15
CA ASP A 133 2.86 -4.54 -13.34
C ASP A 133 4.11 -5.39 -13.65
N SER A 134 4.85 -5.78 -12.60
CA SER A 134 5.98 -6.73 -12.72
C SER A 134 5.57 -8.18 -13.03
N GLY A 135 4.29 -8.46 -13.27
CA GLY A 135 3.75 -9.79 -13.53
C GLY A 135 3.78 -10.72 -12.31
N LYS A 136 3.87 -10.17 -11.10
CA LYS A 136 3.87 -10.96 -9.85
C LYS A 136 2.45 -11.09 -9.31
N PHE A 137 2.13 -12.28 -8.80
CA PHE A 137 0.84 -12.53 -8.17
C PHE A 137 0.80 -12.02 -6.73
N VAL A 138 -0.28 -11.32 -6.37
CA VAL A 138 -0.55 -10.88 -5.00
C VAL A 138 -1.50 -11.87 -4.31
N THR A 139 -1.03 -13.10 -4.11
CA THR A 139 -1.84 -14.18 -3.48
C THR A 139 -1.82 -14.18 -1.96
N LEU A 140 -0.90 -13.42 -1.35
CA LEU A 140 -0.78 -13.26 0.10
C LEU A 140 -1.13 -11.82 0.47
N SER A 141 -1.39 -11.62 1.75
CA SER A 141 -1.55 -10.29 2.35
C SER A 141 -0.27 -9.44 2.13
N PHE A 142 -0.41 -8.11 2.17
CA PHE A 142 0.71 -7.19 2.06
C PHE A 142 1.82 -7.52 3.05
N LEU A 143 1.49 -7.65 4.34
CA LEU A 143 2.48 -7.89 5.40
C LEU A 143 3.26 -9.17 5.16
N HIS A 144 2.57 -10.22 4.73
CA HIS A 144 3.17 -11.52 4.46
C HIS A 144 4.12 -11.46 3.24
N HIS A 145 3.69 -10.85 2.14
CA HIS A 145 4.58 -10.65 0.98
C HIS A 145 5.78 -9.78 1.32
N TYR A 146 5.53 -8.67 1.99
CA TYR A 146 6.56 -7.70 2.35
C TYR A 146 7.59 -8.31 3.32
N TYR A 147 7.16 -9.18 4.22
CA TYR A 147 8.04 -9.96 5.10
C TYR A 147 9.02 -10.83 4.31
N TYR A 148 8.54 -11.62 3.35
CA TYR A 148 9.43 -12.47 2.55
C TYR A 148 10.36 -11.64 1.67
N GLN A 149 9.86 -10.55 1.09
CA GLN A 149 10.70 -9.61 0.35
C GLN A 149 11.81 -9.02 1.25
N ALA A 150 11.50 -8.68 2.50
CA ALA A 150 12.49 -8.18 3.46
C ALA A 150 13.54 -9.25 3.81
N LEU A 151 13.13 -10.50 4.03
CA LEU A 151 14.07 -11.60 4.27
C LEU A 151 15.03 -11.83 3.10
N ASP A 152 14.49 -11.85 1.88
CA ASP A 152 15.32 -12.10 0.69
C ASP A 152 16.30 -10.95 0.45
N ASN A 153 15.87 -9.70 0.63
CA ASN A 153 16.77 -8.54 0.57
C ASN A 153 17.83 -8.59 1.69
N ALA A 154 17.46 -8.98 2.91
CA ALA A 154 18.40 -9.11 4.03
C ALA A 154 19.46 -10.20 3.80
N ARG A 155 19.06 -11.33 3.18
CA ARG A 155 19.97 -12.42 2.79
C ARG A 155 20.96 -11.97 1.71
N VAL A 156 20.49 -11.24 0.71
CA VAL A 156 21.34 -10.66 -0.34
C VAL A 156 22.30 -9.61 0.24
N ALA A 157 21.86 -8.84 1.22
CA ALA A 157 22.67 -7.80 1.88
C ALA A 157 23.60 -8.32 3.01
N GLY A 158 23.53 -9.62 3.36
CA GLY A 158 24.38 -10.23 4.38
C GLY A 158 24.06 -9.87 5.84
N ASN A 159 22.89 -9.29 6.15
CA ASN A 159 22.50 -8.85 7.50
C ASN A 159 21.25 -9.59 7.99
N ALA A 160 21.40 -10.56 8.90
CA ALA A 160 20.29 -11.33 9.43
C ALA A 160 19.64 -10.69 10.68
N VAL A 161 18.38 -10.27 10.49
CA VAL A 161 17.19 -10.53 11.32
C VAL A 161 17.14 -9.98 12.77
N GLY A 162 16.27 -8.99 12.95
CA GLY A 162 15.71 -8.60 14.26
C GLY A 162 14.31 -7.95 14.16
N THR A 163 13.99 -7.31 13.04
CA THR A 163 12.70 -6.65 12.81
C THR A 163 11.63 -7.56 12.18
N ALA A 164 12.03 -8.55 11.39
CA ALA A 164 11.13 -9.42 10.64
C ALA A 164 10.32 -10.38 11.57
N GLU A 165 10.88 -10.77 12.71
CA GLU A 165 10.26 -11.73 13.64
C GLU A 165 9.07 -11.13 14.42
N LEU A 166 9.06 -9.80 14.63
CA LEU A 166 7.94 -9.09 15.28
C LEU A 166 6.71 -8.93 14.36
N MET A 167 6.89 -8.98 13.04
CA MET A 167 5.78 -8.89 12.09
C MET A 167 4.99 -10.22 12.01
N LEU A 168 5.67 -11.37 12.07
CA LEU A 168 5.05 -12.71 12.04
C LEU A 168 4.06 -12.96 13.18
N GLN A 169 4.37 -12.48 14.39
CA GLN A 169 3.48 -12.67 15.55
C GLN A 169 2.14 -11.92 15.41
N ARG A 170 2.08 -10.90 14.55
CA ARG A 170 0.84 -10.19 14.20
C ARG A 170 0.09 -10.84 13.03
N ASP A 171 0.80 -11.43 12.08
CA ASP A 171 0.22 -12.03 10.86
C ASP A 171 -0.47 -13.38 11.09
N GLU A 172 0.02 -14.24 12.00
CA GLU A 172 -0.65 -15.53 12.28
C GLU A 172 -2.06 -15.35 12.87
N ALA A 173 -2.25 -14.32 13.70
CA ALA A 173 -3.56 -13.99 14.26
C ALA A 173 -4.51 -13.39 13.21
N HIS A 174 -3.99 -12.57 12.28
CA HIS A 174 -4.78 -11.91 11.24
C HIS A 174 -5.21 -12.89 10.13
N ASN A 175 -4.29 -13.75 9.66
CA ASN A 175 -4.58 -14.73 8.62
C ASN A 175 -5.57 -15.81 9.08
N LYS A 176 -5.56 -16.14 10.38
CA LYS A 176 -6.58 -17.03 10.97
C LYS A 176 -7.97 -16.40 10.90
N GLN A 177 -8.09 -15.11 11.22
CA GLN A 177 -9.38 -14.39 11.15
C GLN A 177 -9.89 -14.25 9.71
N ILE A 178 -9.02 -14.00 8.73
CA ILE A 178 -9.40 -13.93 7.31
C ILE A 178 -9.88 -15.30 6.82
N THR A 179 -9.18 -16.38 7.16
CA THR A 179 -9.59 -17.75 6.78
C THR A 179 -10.97 -18.09 7.35
N GLU A 180 -11.20 -17.80 8.63
CA GLU A 180 -12.50 -18.02 9.29
C GLU A 180 -13.63 -17.17 8.67
N LEU A 181 -13.35 -15.92 8.25
CA LEU A 181 -14.32 -15.05 7.60
C LEU A 181 -14.66 -15.53 6.18
N VAL A 182 -13.66 -15.99 5.41
CA VAL A 182 -13.88 -16.56 4.08
C VAL A 182 -14.73 -17.82 4.16
N ASP A 183 -14.48 -18.70 5.13
CA ASP A 183 -15.30 -19.89 5.34
C ASP A 183 -16.75 -19.52 5.71
N GLN A 184 -16.97 -18.53 6.58
CA GLN A 184 -18.32 -18.04 6.91
C GLN A 184 -19.06 -17.41 5.70
N LEU A 185 -18.32 -16.70 4.83
CA LEU A 185 -18.89 -16.10 3.63
C LEU A 185 -19.23 -17.15 2.56
N VAL A 186 -18.47 -18.25 2.50
CA VAL A 186 -18.77 -19.42 1.66
C VAL A 186 -19.98 -20.18 2.21
N GLU A 187 -20.03 -20.44 3.51
CA GLU A 187 -21.16 -21.13 4.16
C GLU A 187 -22.48 -20.36 4.05
N SER A 188 -22.42 -19.03 4.12
CA SER A 188 -23.59 -18.16 3.92
C SER A 188 -24.00 -17.97 2.45
N GLY A 189 -23.28 -18.58 1.51
CA GLY A 189 -23.56 -18.52 0.07
C GLY A 189 -23.30 -17.15 -0.57
N LYS A 190 -22.65 -16.23 0.16
CA LYS A 190 -22.29 -14.89 -0.32
C LYS A 190 -21.07 -14.92 -1.24
N VAL A 191 -20.24 -15.96 -1.13
CA VAL A 191 -19.06 -16.22 -1.95
C VAL A 191 -19.11 -17.65 -2.45
N LYS A 192 -18.82 -17.88 -3.74
CA LYS A 192 -18.63 -19.24 -4.28
C LYS A 192 -17.17 -19.63 -4.15
N LYS A 193 -16.92 -20.82 -3.61
CA LYS A 193 -15.58 -21.43 -3.57
C LYS A 193 -15.16 -21.76 -5.01
N CYS A 194 -14.03 -21.23 -5.46
CA CYS A 194 -13.37 -21.64 -6.70
C CYS A 194 -12.69 -23.00 -6.53
#